data_AF-A0A840YSS7-F1
#
_entry.id   AF-A0A840YSS7-F1
#
_cell.length_a   1.000
_cell.length_b   1.000
_cell.length_c   1.000
_cell.angle_alpha   90.00
_cell.angle_beta   90.00
_cell.angle_gamma   90.00
#
_symmetry.space_group_name_H-M   'P 1'
#
loop_
_entity.id
_entity.type
_entity.pdbx_description
1 polymer ?
#
loop_
_entity_poly.entity_id
_entity_poly.type
_entity_poly.pdbx_seq_one_letter_code
_entity_poly.pdbx_strand_id
1 'polypeptide(L)'
;MLIGKRAVLAFSPALVGLYVPAQASAAFGPAHGPETIADWRLAVAADPFSGERRCRVWARRGAVAYSRGTIVIRLPRVFNPSEAMIHVDDGVPIRWRDLVPEIARLDPGFASDRDGRRMLVPAELLKGRRLVAVSADFGKRPRAYRIAGLYEVVERAAALGCRPIASVG
;
A
#
# COMPACT_ATOMS: atom_id res chain seq x y z
N MET A 1 -29.18 59.69 -67.33
CA MET A 1 -28.52 60.00 -66.04
C MET A 1 -28.96 58.93 -65.05
N LEU A 2 -28.03 58.03 -64.69
CA LEU A 2 -28.22 56.89 -63.79
C LEU A 2 -28.47 57.37 -62.36
N ILE A 3 -29.20 56.62 -61.52
CA ILE A 3 -28.75 55.89 -60.30
C ILE A 3 -30.05 55.69 -59.50
N GLY A 4 -30.45 54.56 -58.91
CA GLY A 4 -29.76 53.35 -58.49
C GLY A 4 -30.49 52.89 -57.21
N LYS A 5 -31.17 51.75 -57.26
CA LYS A 5 -31.96 51.15 -56.16
C LYS A 5 -31.06 50.89 -54.95
N ARG A 6 -31.45 51.37 -53.76
CA ARG A 6 -30.78 50.99 -52.49
C ARG A 6 -31.33 49.67 -51.99
N ALA A 7 -30.47 48.66 -51.98
CA ALA A 7 -30.71 47.35 -51.41
C ALA A 7 -30.23 47.27 -49.96
N VAL A 8 -30.90 46.38 -49.24
CA VAL A 8 -30.83 45.99 -47.83
C VAL A 8 -29.44 45.51 -47.40
N LEU A 9 -29.03 45.80 -46.16
CA LEU A 9 -28.19 44.89 -45.38
C LEU A 9 -28.67 44.85 -43.92
N ALA A 10 -29.33 43.75 -43.58
CA ALA A 10 -29.67 43.38 -42.22
C ALA A 10 -28.42 42.84 -41.52
N PHE A 11 -28.11 43.42 -40.35
CA PHE A 11 -27.05 42.95 -39.47
C PHE A 11 -27.51 41.66 -38.76
N SER A 12 -26.88 40.53 -39.08
CA SER A 12 -27.00 39.31 -38.27
C SER A 12 -25.92 39.31 -37.18
N PRO A 13 -26.28 39.18 -35.89
CA PRO A 13 -25.30 39.03 -34.83
C PRO A 13 -24.68 37.62 -34.91
N ALA A 14 -23.36 37.58 -35.08
CA ALA A 14 -22.57 36.36 -34.96
C ALA A 14 -22.67 35.83 -33.53
N LEU A 15 -23.33 34.69 -33.37
CA LEU A 15 -23.29 33.87 -32.16
C LEU A 15 -21.85 33.40 -31.94
N VAL A 16 -21.18 33.99 -30.96
CA VAL A 16 -19.94 33.48 -30.38
C VAL A 16 -20.29 32.18 -29.66
N GLY A 17 -20.14 31.06 -30.35
CA GLY A 17 -20.20 29.73 -29.77
C GLY A 17 -19.03 29.55 -28.81
N LEU A 18 -19.32 29.60 -27.51
CA LEU A 18 -18.40 29.15 -26.47
C LEU A 18 -18.04 27.69 -26.76
N TYR A 19 -16.80 27.47 -27.21
CA TYR A 19 -16.20 26.15 -27.28
C TYR A 19 -16.00 25.68 -25.84
N VAL A 20 -16.95 24.90 -25.33
CA VAL A 20 -16.78 24.16 -24.08
C VAL A 20 -15.81 23.02 -24.40
N PRO A 21 -14.55 23.02 -23.89
CA PRO A 21 -13.70 21.86 -24.06
C PRO A 21 -14.41 20.68 -23.40
N ALA A 22 -14.76 19.70 -24.24
CA ALA A 22 -15.33 18.44 -23.81
C ALA A 22 -14.41 17.86 -22.74
N GLN A 23 -15.01 17.72 -21.56
CA GLN A 23 -14.62 16.89 -20.43
C GLN A 23 -13.37 16.05 -20.70
N ALA A 24 -12.26 16.43 -20.08
CA ALA A 24 -11.21 15.48 -19.74
C ALA A 24 -11.82 14.49 -18.73
N SER A 25 -12.60 13.54 -19.25
CA SER A 25 -12.90 12.30 -18.57
C SER A 25 -11.57 11.60 -18.42
N ALA A 26 -10.86 11.94 -17.33
CA ALA A 26 -9.79 11.11 -16.84
C ALA A 26 -10.38 9.69 -16.79
N ALA A 27 -9.89 8.84 -17.69
CA ALA A 27 -10.27 7.45 -17.77
C ALA A 27 -9.76 6.78 -16.49
N PHE A 28 -10.54 6.91 -15.43
CA PHE A 28 -10.46 6.03 -14.27
C PHE A 28 -10.86 4.67 -14.80
N GLY A 29 -9.86 3.88 -15.21
CA GLY A 29 -10.03 2.46 -15.48
C GLY A 29 -10.77 1.82 -14.29
N PRO A 30 -11.50 0.71 -14.52
CA PRO A 30 -12.31 0.09 -13.49
C PRO A 30 -11.45 -0.13 -12.25
N ALA A 31 -11.92 0.39 -11.10
CA ALA A 31 -11.28 0.13 -9.82
C ALA A 31 -11.30 -1.38 -9.59
N HIS A 32 -10.20 -2.05 -9.92
CA HIS A 32 -10.06 -3.47 -9.64
C HIS A 32 -10.13 -3.62 -8.12
N GLY A 33 -11.18 -4.30 -7.64
CA GLY A 33 -11.31 -4.64 -6.22
C GLY A 33 -10.09 -5.42 -5.74
N PRO A 34 -9.81 -5.44 -4.43
CA PRO A 34 -8.65 -6.14 -3.90
C PRO A 34 -8.70 -7.63 -4.25
N GLU A 35 -7.65 -8.13 -4.90
CA GLU A 35 -7.43 -9.55 -5.14
C GLU A 35 -7.11 -10.22 -3.80
N THR A 36 -7.62 -11.43 -3.57
CA THR A 36 -7.38 -12.19 -2.33
C THR A 36 -6.64 -13.48 -2.65
N ILE A 37 -5.50 -13.69 -1.97
CA ILE A 37 -4.68 -14.90 -2.08
C ILE A 37 -4.49 -15.43 -0.67
N ALA A 38 -5.07 -16.60 -0.38
CA ALA A 38 -5.17 -17.16 0.96
C ALA A 38 -5.74 -16.14 1.98
N ASP A 39 -4.97 -15.82 3.03
CA ASP A 39 -5.34 -14.83 4.05
C ASP A 39 -4.83 -13.41 3.74
N TRP A 40 -4.30 -13.16 2.53
CA TRP A 40 -3.77 -11.86 2.11
C TRP A 40 -4.61 -11.17 1.04
N ARG A 41 -4.54 -9.85 1.02
CA ARG A 41 -5.20 -8.96 0.06
C ARG A 41 -4.17 -8.12 -0.66
N LEU A 42 -4.37 -7.98 -1.97
CA LEU A 42 -3.60 -7.13 -2.87
C LEU A 42 -4.55 -6.11 -3.51
N ALA A 43 -4.32 -4.82 -3.24
CA ALA A 43 -4.96 -3.75 -4.00
C ALA A 43 -3.91 -3.01 -4.82
N VAL A 44 -4.27 -2.71 -6.06
CA VAL A 44 -3.46 -1.94 -6.99
C VAL A 44 -4.17 -0.61 -7.26
N ALA A 45 -3.45 0.49 -7.09
CA ALA A 45 -3.93 1.82 -7.41
C ALA A 45 -2.89 2.56 -8.23
N ALA A 46 -3.32 3.38 -9.18
CA ALA A 46 -2.43 4.35 -9.81
C ALA A 46 -2.36 5.60 -8.93
N ASP A 47 -1.16 6.11 -8.69
CA ASP A 47 -1.00 7.43 -8.10
C ASP A 47 -1.53 8.48 -9.12
N PRO A 48 -2.51 9.32 -8.76
CA PRO A 48 -3.14 10.23 -9.71
C PRO A 48 -2.22 11.37 -10.15
N PHE A 49 -1.10 11.61 -9.46
CA PHE A 49 -0.14 12.65 -9.78
C PHE A 49 1.04 12.12 -10.59
N SER A 50 1.62 11.00 -10.18
CA SER A 50 2.79 10.42 -10.87
C SER A 50 2.43 9.37 -11.92
N GLY A 51 1.20 8.85 -11.92
CA GLY A 51 0.80 7.70 -12.74
C GLY A 51 1.43 6.38 -12.29
N GLU A 52 2.23 6.37 -11.22
CA GLU A 52 2.94 5.18 -10.75
C GLU A 52 1.95 4.17 -10.14
N ARG A 53 2.10 2.89 -10.48
CA ARG A 53 1.31 1.81 -9.86
C ARG A 53 1.81 1.52 -8.46
N ARG A 54 0.98 1.79 -7.46
CA ARG A 54 1.20 1.44 -6.06
C ARG A 54 0.39 0.22 -5.70
N CYS A 55 1.03 -0.67 -4.96
CA CYS A 55 0.36 -1.85 -4.43
C CYS A 55 0.32 -1.81 -2.92
N ARG A 56 -0.80 -2.29 -2.38
CA ARG A 56 -0.97 -2.50 -0.96
C ARG A 56 -1.16 -3.98 -0.73
N VAL A 57 -0.34 -4.55 0.14
CA VAL A 57 -0.39 -5.96 0.51
C VAL A 57 -0.64 -6.05 2.02
N TRP A 58 -1.75 -6.65 2.42
CA TRP A 58 -2.12 -6.78 3.83
C TRP A 58 -2.88 -8.06 4.13
N ALA A 59 -2.73 -8.58 5.33
CA ALA A 59 -3.50 -9.71 5.79
C ALA A 59 -4.96 -9.31 5.98
N ARG A 60 -5.89 -10.25 5.78
CA ARG A 60 -7.34 -10.07 5.83
C ARG A 60 -7.83 -9.39 7.12
N ARG A 61 -7.14 -9.62 8.24
CA ARG A 61 -7.45 -9.04 9.56
C ARG A 61 -6.86 -7.62 9.78
N GLY A 62 -6.16 -7.05 8.80
CA GLY A 62 -5.65 -5.67 8.80
C GLY A 62 -4.44 -5.40 9.71
N ALA A 63 -4.14 -6.30 10.66
CA ALA A 63 -3.05 -6.12 11.63
C ALA A 63 -1.65 -6.39 11.08
N VAL A 64 -1.54 -6.89 9.85
CA VAL A 64 -0.28 -7.28 9.21
C VAL A 64 -0.26 -6.73 7.79
N ALA A 65 0.82 -6.07 7.40
CA ALA A 65 1.05 -5.57 6.05
C ALA A 65 2.46 -5.91 5.58
N TYR A 66 2.68 -5.92 4.27
CA TYR A 66 4.00 -6.09 3.67
C TYR A 66 4.49 -4.79 3.03
N SER A 67 5.78 -4.49 3.20
CA SER A 67 6.43 -3.31 2.64
C SER A 67 7.92 -3.53 2.54
N ARG A 68 8.49 -3.30 1.34
CA ARG A 68 9.94 -3.22 1.14
C ARG A 68 10.74 -4.35 1.80
N GLY A 69 10.31 -5.60 1.61
CA GLY A 69 11.00 -6.76 2.19
C GLY A 69 10.79 -6.95 3.69
N THR A 70 9.88 -6.21 4.32
CA THR A 70 9.49 -6.37 5.73
C THR A 70 8.00 -6.62 5.86
N ILE A 71 7.62 -7.32 6.92
CA ILE A 71 6.26 -7.35 7.44
C ILE A 71 6.13 -6.30 8.53
N VAL A 72 5.08 -5.49 8.44
CA VAL A 72 4.66 -4.55 9.47
C VAL A 72 3.52 -5.17 10.27
N ILE A 73 3.74 -5.39 11.56
CA ILE A 73 2.75 -5.93 12.50
C ILE A 73 2.25 -4.79 13.39
N ARG A 74 0.96 -4.48 13.33
CA ARG A 74 0.30 -3.53 14.24
C ARG A 74 0.00 -4.21 15.56
N LEU A 75 0.61 -3.69 16.62
CA LEU A 75 0.39 -4.13 17.99
C LEU A 75 -0.76 -3.33 18.64
N PRO A 76 -1.52 -3.94 19.55
CA PRO A 76 -2.63 -3.25 20.23
C PRO A 76 -2.14 -2.17 21.21
N ARG A 77 -0.87 -2.24 21.64
CA ARG A 77 -0.23 -1.33 22.58
C ARG A 77 1.21 -1.08 22.17
N VAL A 78 1.81 -0.04 22.75
CA VAL A 78 3.25 0.23 22.62
C VAL A 78 4.03 -0.95 23.19
N PHE A 79 5.12 -1.33 22.56
CA PHE A 79 6.00 -2.41 23.02
C PHE A 79 7.34 -1.85 23.51
N ASN A 80 8.06 -2.61 24.32
CA ASN A 80 9.46 -2.31 24.66
C ASN A 80 10.40 -3.01 23.66
N PRO A 81 11.05 -2.28 22.74
CA PRO A 81 11.99 -2.87 21.78
C PRO A 81 13.11 -3.72 22.36
N SER A 82 13.53 -3.39 23.58
CA SER A 82 14.63 -4.08 24.26
C SER A 82 14.24 -5.46 24.78
N GLU A 83 12.94 -5.71 24.97
CA GLU A 83 12.38 -6.93 25.53
C GLU A 83 11.55 -7.75 24.53
N ALA A 84 11.19 -7.14 23.40
CA ALA A 84 10.36 -7.78 22.41
C ALA A 84 11.01 -9.03 21.79
N MET A 85 10.20 -10.07 21.65
CA MET A 85 10.60 -11.35 21.08
C MET A 85 9.71 -11.72 19.89
N ILE A 86 10.32 -12.33 18.89
CA ILE A 86 9.64 -12.93 17.73
C ILE A 86 9.83 -14.44 17.80
N HIS A 87 8.75 -15.17 17.58
CA HIS A 87 8.73 -16.61 17.41
C HIS A 87 8.21 -16.90 16.02
N VAL A 88 8.94 -17.68 15.23
CA VAL A 88 8.54 -18.05 13.87
C VAL A 88 8.22 -19.53 13.88
N ASP A 89 6.96 -19.87 13.60
CA ASP A 89 6.40 -21.21 13.84
C ASP A 89 6.81 -21.74 15.24
N ASP A 90 7.42 -22.93 15.32
CA ASP A 90 7.92 -23.55 16.56
C ASP A 90 9.44 -23.32 16.77
N GLY A 91 10.00 -22.29 16.14
CA GLY A 91 11.42 -21.98 16.17
C GLY A 91 11.91 -21.30 17.46
N VAL A 92 13.23 -21.12 17.55
CA VAL A 92 13.88 -20.42 18.66
C VAL A 92 13.41 -18.96 18.71
N PRO A 93 13.09 -18.41 19.89
CA PRO A 93 12.74 -17.00 20.04
C PRO A 93 13.90 -16.08 19.63
N ILE A 94 13.62 -15.07 18.82
CA ILE A 94 14.58 -14.06 18.34
C ILE A 94 14.27 -12.74 19.03
N ARG A 95 15.29 -12.05 19.57
CA ARG A 95 15.09 -10.70 20.12
C ARG A 95 14.88 -9.73 18.97
N TRP A 96 13.85 -8.91 19.04
CA TRP A 96 13.52 -7.97 17.98
C TRP A 96 14.68 -6.99 17.69
N ARG A 97 15.34 -6.51 18.74
CA ARG A 97 16.48 -5.59 18.64
C ARG A 97 17.64 -6.15 17.79
N ASP A 98 17.80 -7.47 17.74
CA ASP A 98 18.88 -8.11 16.98
C ASP A 98 18.59 -8.06 15.47
N LEU A 99 17.33 -7.82 15.07
CA LEU A 99 16.90 -7.66 13.68
C LEU A 99 16.96 -6.21 13.19
N VAL A 100 17.13 -5.23 14.09
CA VAL A 100 17.11 -3.80 13.76
C VAL A 100 18.11 -3.42 12.65
N PRO A 101 19.36 -3.92 12.64
CA PRO A 101 20.30 -3.60 11.56
C PRO A 101 19.82 -4.05 10.17
N GLU A 102 19.14 -5.21 10.09
CA GLU A 102 18.57 -5.71 8.83
C GLU A 102 17.33 -4.91 8.42
N ILE A 103 16.44 -4.65 9.39
CA ILE A 103 15.24 -3.83 9.18
C ILE A 103 15.61 -2.44 8.64
N ALA A 104 16.63 -1.80 9.23
CA ALA A 104 17.08 -0.48 8.80
C ALA A 104 17.62 -0.45 7.35
N ARG A 105 18.15 -1.57 6.85
CA ARG A 105 18.60 -1.71 5.45
C ARG A 105 17.42 -1.89 4.50
N LEU A 106 16.42 -2.65 4.91
CA LEU A 106 15.25 -2.99 4.10
C LEU A 106 14.23 -1.85 4.02
N ASP A 107 13.94 -1.22 5.17
CA ASP A 107 13.02 -0.11 5.27
C ASP A 107 13.68 1.08 6.00
N PRO A 108 14.34 1.99 5.27
CA PRO A 108 14.91 3.21 5.83
C PRO A 108 13.85 4.12 6.50
N GLY A 109 12.57 3.93 6.19
CA GLY A 109 11.46 4.66 6.80
C GLY A 109 11.08 4.13 8.20
N PHE A 110 11.67 3.01 8.65
CA PHE A 110 11.43 2.41 9.96
C PHE A 110 11.60 3.38 11.14
N ALA A 111 12.58 4.28 11.07
CA ALA A 111 12.84 5.26 12.13
C ALA A 111 11.68 6.27 12.34
N SER A 112 10.69 6.28 11.45
CA SER A 112 9.53 7.18 11.52
C SER A 112 8.32 6.60 12.27
N ASP A 113 8.38 5.40 12.85
CA ASP A 113 7.28 4.87 13.68
C ASP A 113 7.12 5.66 14.99
N ARG A 114 6.37 6.76 14.92
CA ARG A 114 6.13 7.67 16.05
C ARG A 114 5.27 7.06 17.15
N ASP A 115 4.44 6.08 16.82
CA ASP A 115 3.44 5.54 17.75
C ASP A 115 4.00 4.39 18.60
N GLY A 116 5.15 3.82 18.23
CA GLY A 116 5.78 2.67 18.90
C GLY A 116 4.90 1.41 18.90
N ARG A 117 3.95 1.31 17.96
CA ARG A 117 2.97 0.22 17.85
C ARG A 117 3.19 -0.63 16.62
N ARG A 118 4.25 -0.40 15.85
CA ARG A 118 4.55 -1.18 14.66
C ARG A 118 5.84 -1.95 14.88
N MET A 119 5.73 -3.26 14.82
CA MET A 119 6.88 -4.13 14.82
C MET A 119 7.17 -4.55 13.39
N LEU A 120 8.38 -4.27 12.92
CA LEU A 120 8.85 -4.71 11.61
C LEU A 120 9.58 -6.05 11.77
N VAL A 121 9.36 -6.96 10.83
CA VAL A 121 10.02 -8.26 10.76
C VAL A 121 10.53 -8.44 9.33
N PRO A 122 11.82 -8.75 9.10
CA PRO A 122 12.31 -9.09 7.77
C PRO A 122 11.48 -10.22 7.17
N ALA A 123 10.97 -10.02 5.95
CA ALA A 123 10.11 -10.99 5.31
C ALA A 123 10.85 -12.31 5.05
N GLU A 124 12.17 -12.26 4.78
CA GLU A 124 12.99 -13.45 4.50
C GLU A 124 13.03 -14.45 5.65
N LEU A 125 12.94 -13.99 6.90
CA LEU A 125 12.82 -14.86 8.07
C LEU A 125 11.52 -15.69 8.06
N LEU A 126 10.53 -15.23 7.29
CA LEU A 126 9.17 -15.76 7.24
C LEU A 126 8.93 -16.58 5.96
N LYS A 127 9.95 -16.79 5.13
CA LYS A 127 9.86 -17.59 3.90
C LYS A 127 9.48 -19.04 4.18
N GLY A 128 8.38 -19.47 3.55
CA GLY A 128 7.80 -20.80 3.75
C GLY A 128 7.22 -21.04 5.15
N ARG A 129 7.08 -20.00 5.97
CA ARG A 129 6.55 -20.07 7.34
C ARG A 129 5.06 -19.78 7.35
N ARG A 130 4.37 -20.30 8.36
CA ARG A 130 2.90 -20.20 8.44
C ARG A 130 2.45 -19.18 9.48
N LEU A 131 3.24 -19.04 10.55
CA LEU A 131 2.91 -18.25 11.71
C LEU A 131 4.12 -17.43 12.17
N VAL A 132 3.84 -16.20 12.61
CA VAL A 132 4.75 -15.40 13.41
C VAL A 132 4.03 -15.00 14.68
N ALA A 133 4.63 -15.26 15.83
CA ALA A 133 4.14 -14.84 17.12
C ALA A 133 5.05 -13.77 17.73
N VAL A 134 4.43 -12.73 18.26
CA VAL A 134 5.12 -11.57 18.82
C VAL A 134 4.81 -11.45 20.30
N SER A 135 5.85 -11.34 21.10
CA SER A 135 5.78 -10.96 22.51
C SER A 135 6.28 -9.54 22.62
N ALA A 136 5.39 -8.61 22.97
CA ALA A 136 5.71 -7.17 23.06
C ALA A 136 6.64 -6.84 24.24
N ASP A 137 6.55 -7.62 25.33
CA ASP A 137 7.33 -7.45 26.55
C ASP A 137 7.75 -8.84 27.07
N PHE A 138 8.81 -8.88 27.89
CA PHE A 138 9.31 -10.13 28.42
C PHE A 138 8.25 -10.83 29.31
N GLY A 139 8.11 -12.15 29.15
CA GLY A 139 7.16 -12.96 29.91
C GLY A 139 5.67 -12.75 29.59
N LYS A 140 5.33 -11.89 28.62
CA LYS A 140 3.94 -11.75 28.16
C LYS A 140 3.57 -12.84 27.17
N ARG A 141 2.27 -13.18 27.12
CA ARG A 141 1.74 -14.17 26.18
C ARG A 141 1.99 -13.70 24.73
N PRO A 142 2.68 -14.49 23.90
CA PRO A 142 2.86 -14.16 22.50
C PRO A 142 1.52 -14.08 21.77
N ARG A 143 1.39 -13.13 20.84
CA ARG A 143 0.25 -13.05 19.92
C ARG A 143 0.66 -13.58 18.55
N ALA A 144 -0.04 -14.60 18.09
CA ALA A 144 0.20 -15.22 16.79
C ALA A 144 -0.52 -14.49 15.64
N TYR A 145 0.17 -14.41 14.51
CA TYR A 145 -0.29 -13.84 13.26
C TYR A 145 -0.05 -14.86 12.15
N ARG A 146 -1.09 -15.14 11.36
CA ARG A 146 -0.95 -16.01 10.17
C ARG A 146 -0.31 -15.22 9.05
N ILE A 147 0.70 -15.84 8.44
CA ILE A 147 1.49 -15.27 7.35
C ILE A 147 1.52 -16.17 6.11
N ALA A 148 0.91 -17.36 6.16
CA ALA A 148 0.74 -18.23 4.99
C ALA A 148 0.10 -17.46 3.82
N GLY A 149 0.63 -17.63 2.61
CA GLY A 149 0.19 -16.90 1.42
C GLY A 149 0.94 -15.58 1.17
N LEU A 150 1.86 -15.16 2.05
CA LEU A 150 2.58 -13.89 1.91
C LEU A 150 3.41 -13.84 0.62
N TYR A 151 4.18 -14.88 0.34
CA TYR A 151 5.11 -14.85 -0.77
C TYR A 151 4.37 -14.91 -2.09
N GLU A 152 3.30 -15.69 -2.16
CA GLU A 152 2.41 -15.80 -3.31
C GLU A 152 1.77 -14.45 -3.64
N VAL A 153 1.31 -13.69 -2.64
CA VAL A 153 0.74 -12.36 -2.89
C VAL A 153 1.80 -11.32 -3.24
N VAL A 154 3.03 -11.44 -2.71
CA VAL A 154 4.15 -10.54 -3.03
C VAL A 154 4.66 -10.78 -4.45
N GLU A 155 4.81 -12.04 -4.85
CA GLU A 155 5.14 -12.43 -6.23
C GLU A 155 4.06 -11.97 -7.21
N ARG A 156 2.78 -12.09 -6.81
CA ARG A 156 1.67 -11.54 -7.60
C ARG A 156 1.79 -10.03 -7.78
N ALA A 157 2.08 -9.28 -6.70
CA ALA A 157 2.31 -7.84 -6.78
C ALA A 157 3.50 -7.50 -7.68
N ALA A 158 4.61 -8.25 -7.58
CA ALA A 158 5.77 -8.07 -8.44
C ALA A 158 5.45 -8.32 -9.92
N ALA A 159 4.66 -9.35 -10.23
CA ALA A 159 4.20 -9.65 -11.59
C ALA A 159 3.30 -8.54 -12.17
N LEU A 160 2.59 -7.80 -11.31
CA LEU A 160 1.83 -6.60 -11.70
C LEU A 160 2.71 -5.35 -11.82
N GLY A 161 4.03 -5.46 -11.65
CA GLY A 161 4.99 -4.37 -11.84
C GLY A 161 4.83 -3.23 -10.83
N CYS A 162 4.38 -3.52 -9.61
CA CYS A 162 4.20 -2.54 -8.56
C CYS A 162 5.11 -2.81 -7.36
N ARG A 163 5.43 -1.75 -6.63
CA ARG A 163 6.19 -1.83 -5.37
C ARG A 163 5.21 -1.78 -4.19
N PRO A 164 5.14 -2.84 -3.35
CA PRO A 164 4.25 -2.83 -2.20
C PRO A 164 4.63 -1.75 -1.18
N ILE A 165 3.64 -0.98 -0.75
CA ILE A 165 3.74 -0.01 0.33
C ILE A 165 3.01 -0.52 1.58
N ALA A 166 3.59 -0.25 2.75
CA ALA A 166 2.94 -0.53 4.02
C ALA A 166 1.69 0.33 4.18
N SER A 167 0.56 -0.31 4.50
CA SER A 167 -0.50 0.36 5.24
C SER A 167 -1.23 -0.67 6.10
N VAL A 168 -1.13 -0.49 7.40
CA VAL A 168 -2.02 -1.13 8.37
C VAL A 168 -3.14 -0.13 8.64
N GLY A 169 -4.39 -0.54 8.37
CA GLY A 169 -5.58 0.24 8.71
C GLY A 169 -5.74 0.35 10.22
#